data_AF-A0A521HSY4-F1
#
_entry.id   AF-A0A521HSY4-F1
#
_cell.length_a   1.000
_cell.length_b   1.000
_cell.length_c   1.000
_cell.angle_alpha   90.00
_cell.angle_beta   90.00
_cell.angle_gamma   90.00
#
_symmetry.space_group_name_H-M   'P 1'
#
loop_
_entity.id
_entity.type
_entity.pdbx_description
1 polymer ?
#
loop_
_entity_poly.entity_id
_entity_poly.type
_entity_poly.pdbx_seq_one_letter_code
_entity_poly.pdbx_strand_id
1 'polypeptide(L)'
;MIELLNFDGGWEIRFNGFTAIRHTKDKPFLRAGIGTERIEMYRGNFEIEDLGPEPMEPTTIAATRTVDAVQITVVAKFGEHGFICADFRETDGRLECRFEKKQTRFNRVRLSLPAQADEK
;
A
#
# COMPACT_ATOMS: atom_id res chain seq x y z
N MET A 1 19.48 3.75 -2.54
CA MET A 1 19.42 3.85 -1.07
C MET A 1 18.00 4.13 -0.62
N ILE A 2 17.45 3.23 0.21
CA ILE A 2 16.11 3.34 0.82
C ILE A 2 16.19 4.00 2.20
N GLU A 3 15.25 4.90 2.49
CA GLU A 3 15.20 5.66 3.75
C GLU A 3 13.78 5.68 4.33
N LEU A 4 13.68 5.63 5.66
CA LEU A 4 12.44 5.87 6.41
C LEU A 4 12.56 7.21 7.14
N LEU A 5 11.69 8.16 6.84
CA LEU A 5 11.64 9.46 7.51
C LEU A 5 10.33 9.59 8.29
N ASN A 6 10.44 9.91 9.58
CA ASN A 6 9.29 10.21 10.43
C ASN A 6 9.16 11.72 10.59
N PHE A 7 7.92 12.21 10.63
CA PHE A 7 7.61 13.61 10.89
C PHE A 7 6.31 13.69 11.69
N ASP A 8 5.95 14.89 12.16
CA ASP A 8 4.73 15.06 12.94
C ASP A 8 3.48 14.70 12.09
N GLY A 9 2.73 13.70 12.55
CA GLY A 9 1.52 13.22 11.87
C GLY A 9 1.73 12.19 10.73
N GLY A 10 2.96 11.68 10.50
CA GLY A 10 3.15 10.67 9.45
C GLY A 10 4.59 10.20 9.22
N TRP A 11 4.76 9.48 8.11
CA TRP A 11 6.07 8.97 7.67
C TRP A 11 6.16 8.87 6.14
N GLU A 12 7.39 8.81 5.65
CA GLU A 12 7.72 8.63 4.23
C GLU A 12 8.76 7.54 4.04
N ILE A 13 8.62 6.79 2.94
CA ILE A 13 9.69 5.95 2.40
C ILE A 13 10.26 6.65 1.18
N ARG A 14 11.57 6.92 1.21
CA ARG A 14 12.31 7.50 0.09
C ARG A 14 13.23 6.50 -0.56
N PHE A 15 13.41 6.66 -1.86
CA PHE A 15 14.36 5.87 -2.65
C PHE A 15 15.10 6.80 -3.61
N ASN A 16 16.43 6.87 -3.47
CA ASN A 16 17.30 7.73 -4.27
C ASN A 16 16.84 9.20 -4.30
N GLY A 17 16.39 9.71 -3.16
CA GLY A 17 15.89 11.09 -3.02
C GLY A 17 14.43 11.31 -3.42
N PHE A 18 13.78 10.34 -4.05
CA PHE A 18 12.36 10.42 -4.42
C PHE A 18 11.47 9.86 -3.30
N THR A 19 10.36 10.54 -3.00
CA THR A 19 9.35 10.02 -2.07
C THR A 19 8.49 8.97 -2.76
N ALA A 20 8.78 7.69 -2.50
CA ALA A 20 8.04 6.58 -3.07
C ALA A 20 6.70 6.35 -2.36
N ILE A 21 6.66 6.52 -1.04
CA ILE A 21 5.45 6.37 -0.23
C ILE A 21 5.38 7.53 0.75
N ARG A 22 4.18 8.12 0.89
CA ARG A 22 3.86 9.05 1.98
C ARG A 22 2.59 8.60 2.66
N HIS A 23 2.64 8.48 3.98
CA HIS A 23 1.50 8.14 4.80
C HIS A 23 1.26 9.23 5.85
N THR A 24 0.01 9.66 5.97
CA THR A 24 -0.49 10.39 7.14
C THR A 24 -1.81 9.79 7.60
N LYS A 25 -2.25 10.17 8.80
CA LYS A 25 -3.56 9.75 9.33
C LYS A 25 -4.72 10.09 8.41
N ASP A 26 -4.70 11.29 7.80
CA ASP A 26 -5.78 11.76 6.92
C ASP A 26 -5.61 11.30 5.46
N LYS A 27 -4.40 10.89 5.08
CA LYS A 27 -4.07 10.41 3.73
C LYS A 27 -3.30 9.09 3.83
N PRO A 28 -4.00 7.97 4.12
CA PRO A 28 -3.35 6.68 4.21
C PRO A 28 -2.90 6.19 2.83
N PHE A 29 -1.64 5.75 2.75
CA PHE A 29 -1.07 5.22 1.52
C PHE A 29 -1.71 3.89 1.09
N LEU A 30 -2.29 3.14 2.02
CA LEU A 30 -2.88 1.82 1.77
C LEU A 30 -4.27 1.73 2.40
N ARG A 31 -5.25 1.34 1.59
CA ARG A 31 -6.60 0.92 2.00
C ARG A 31 -6.89 -0.46 1.43
N ALA A 32 -7.79 -1.20 2.05
CA ALA A 32 -8.13 -2.54 1.59
C ALA A 32 -9.59 -2.87 1.89
N GLY A 33 -10.17 -3.79 1.11
CA GLY A 33 -11.58 -4.10 1.20
C GLY A 33 -11.94 -5.46 0.64
N ILE A 34 -13.24 -5.77 0.73
CA ILE A 34 -13.86 -6.94 0.13
C ILE A 34 -14.82 -6.45 -0.94
N GLY A 35 -14.70 -6.97 -2.15
CA GLY A 35 -15.62 -6.72 -3.25
C GLY A 35 -15.95 -7.99 -4.00
N THR A 36 -16.96 -7.90 -4.86
CA THR A 36 -17.35 -8.97 -5.78
C THR A 36 -17.36 -8.40 -7.18
N GLU A 37 -16.69 -9.04 -8.11
CA GLU A 37 -16.70 -8.63 -9.51
C GLU A 37 -17.91 -9.19 -10.26
N ARG A 38 -18.48 -8.39 -11.17
CA ARG A 38 -19.29 -8.89 -12.29
C ARG A 38 -18.43 -8.87 -13.54
N ILE A 39 -18.29 -10.02 -14.18
CA ILE A 39 -17.56 -10.16 -15.43
C ILE A 39 -18.50 -10.79 -16.46
N GLU A 40 -18.87 -10.02 -17.48
CA GLU A 40 -19.65 -10.48 -18.61
C GLU A 40 -18.79 -10.44 -19.87
N MET A 41 -18.83 -11.53 -20.64
CA MET A 41 -18.06 -11.63 -21.88
C MET A 41 -19.01 -11.86 -23.06
N TYR A 42 -18.89 -11.01 -24.07
CA TYR A 42 -19.58 -11.20 -25.35
C TYR A 42 -18.59 -11.09 -26.51
N ARG A 43 -18.33 -12.24 -27.16
CA ARG A 43 -17.40 -12.36 -28.31
C ARG A 43 -16.01 -11.77 -28.03
N GLY A 44 -15.48 -12.01 -26.82
CA GLY A 44 -14.17 -11.50 -26.38
C GLY A 44 -14.16 -10.05 -25.91
N ASN A 45 -15.28 -9.32 -26.01
CA ASN A 45 -15.45 -8.05 -25.31
C ASN A 45 -15.87 -8.33 -23.88
N PHE A 46 -15.29 -7.63 -22.92
CA PHE A 46 -15.60 -7.80 -21.51
C PHE A 46 -16.24 -6.54 -20.95
N GLU A 47 -17.31 -6.74 -20.21
CA GLU A 47 -17.86 -5.76 -19.29
C GLU A 47 -17.50 -6.21 -17.88
N ILE A 48 -16.73 -5.38 -17.17
CA ILE A 48 -16.21 -5.69 -15.84
C ILE A 48 -16.65 -4.58 -14.89
N GLU A 49 -17.41 -4.95 -13.86
CA GLU A 49 -17.83 -4.05 -12.79
C GLU A 49 -17.33 -4.57 -11.45
N ASP A 50 -16.89 -3.67 -10.56
CA ASP A 50 -16.57 -4.00 -9.17
C ASP A 50 -17.77 -3.61 -8.28
N LEU A 51 -18.44 -4.62 -7.72
CA LEU A 51 -19.66 -4.48 -6.91
C LEU A 51 -19.36 -4.50 -5.41
N GLY A 52 -18.23 -3.92 -5.00
CA GLY A 52 -17.81 -3.82 -3.60
C GLY A 52 -18.04 -2.42 -2.99
N PRO A 53 -18.20 -2.31 -1.66
CA PRO A 53 -18.09 -1.02 -0.99
C PRO A 53 -16.68 -0.44 -1.16
N GLU A 54 -16.55 0.88 -0.96
CA GLU A 54 -15.25 1.55 -0.93
C GLU A 54 -14.28 0.85 0.06
N PRO A 55 -12.98 0.79 -0.25
CA PRO A 55 -11.98 0.19 0.63
C PRO A 55 -11.99 0.82 2.03
N MET A 56 -11.87 -0.02 3.05
CA MET A 56 -11.81 0.37 4.45
C MET A 56 -10.54 1.16 4.75
N GLU A 57 -10.65 2.15 5.62
CA GLU A 57 -9.50 2.86 6.19
C GLU A 57 -8.79 1.99 7.23
N PRO A 58 -7.46 1.91 7.21
CA PRO A 58 -6.71 1.24 8.26
C PRO A 58 -6.85 1.99 9.59
N THR A 59 -6.92 1.25 10.69
CA THR A 59 -6.92 1.85 12.04
C THR A 59 -5.54 2.37 12.43
N THR A 60 -4.48 1.71 11.97
CA THR A 60 -3.10 2.14 12.16
C THR A 60 -2.24 1.69 10.99
N ILE A 61 -1.24 2.49 10.64
CA ILE A 61 -0.17 2.08 9.73
C ILE A 61 1.17 2.53 10.32
N ALA A 62 1.99 1.55 10.69
CA ALA A 62 3.32 1.80 11.23
C ALA A 62 4.39 1.30 10.26
N ALA A 63 5.44 2.10 10.06
CA ALA A 63 6.64 1.72 9.34
C ALA A 63 7.79 1.57 10.32
N THR A 64 8.54 0.47 10.22
CA THR A 64 9.73 0.22 11.01
C THR A 64 10.88 -0.18 10.11
N ARG A 65 12.08 0.32 10.42
CA ARG A 65 13.31 -0.12 9.78
C ARG A 65 13.92 -1.24 10.63
N THR A 66 14.21 -2.39 10.02
CA THR A 66 14.92 -3.46 10.72
C THR A 66 16.39 -3.11 10.87
N VAL A 67 17.00 -3.52 11.99
CA VAL A 67 18.35 -3.08 12.43
C VAL A 67 19.45 -3.49 11.44
N ASP A 68 19.22 -4.53 10.62
CA ASP A 68 20.13 -5.00 9.57
C ASP A 68 19.97 -4.22 8.22
N ALA A 69 19.29 -3.08 8.28
CA ALA A 69 19.39 -1.89 7.41
C ALA A 69 18.94 -1.95 5.94
N VAL A 70 18.54 -3.09 5.37
CA VAL A 70 18.12 -3.15 3.94
C VAL A 70 16.60 -3.17 3.75
N GLN A 71 15.82 -3.29 4.83
CA GLN A 71 14.38 -3.47 4.74
C GLN A 71 13.60 -2.48 5.63
N ILE A 72 12.50 -1.96 5.08
CA ILE A 72 11.47 -1.25 5.83
C ILE A 72 10.22 -2.12 5.81
N THR A 73 9.71 -2.48 6.98
CA THR A 73 8.46 -3.22 7.12
C THR A 73 7.36 -2.24 7.50
N VAL A 74 6.29 -2.25 6.73
CA VAL A 74 5.05 -1.52 7.00
C VAL A 74 3.98 -2.49 7.43
N VAL A 75 3.30 -2.20 8.53
CA VAL A 75 2.15 -2.99 9.02
C VAL A 75 0.93 -2.09 9.07
N ALA A 76 -0.07 -2.40 8.24
CA ALA A 76 -1.38 -1.77 8.25
C ALA A 76 -2.40 -2.68 8.94
N LYS A 77 -3.02 -2.18 10.00
CA LYS A 77 -4.08 -2.89 10.75
C LYS A 77 -5.45 -2.32 10.39
N PHE A 78 -6.44 -3.20 10.35
CA PHE A 78 -7.84 -2.91 10.00
C PHE A 78 -8.78 -3.39 11.11
N GLY A 79 -8.41 -3.10 12.37
CA GLY A 79 -9.15 -3.56 13.55
C GLY A 79 -9.33 -5.08 13.57
N GLU A 80 -10.57 -5.54 13.75
CA GLU A 80 -10.94 -6.96 13.76
C GLU A 80 -10.83 -7.65 12.39
N HIS A 81 -10.77 -6.88 11.30
CA HIS A 81 -10.61 -7.42 9.94
C HIS A 81 -9.16 -7.84 9.63
N GLY A 82 -8.25 -7.59 10.56
CA GLY A 82 -6.87 -8.10 10.56
C GLY A 82 -5.85 -7.13 9.99
N PHE A 83 -4.84 -7.63 9.27
CA PHE A 83 -3.71 -6.79 8.83
C PHE A 83 -3.12 -7.18 7.48
N ILE A 84 -2.40 -6.23 6.88
CA ILE A 84 -1.55 -6.39 5.70
C ILE A 84 -0.15 -5.88 6.06
N CYS A 85 0.89 -6.66 5.77
CA CYS A 85 2.27 -6.21 5.81
C CYS A 85 2.81 -5.95 4.41
N ALA A 86 3.61 -4.89 4.27
CA ALA A 86 4.35 -4.56 3.08
C ALA A 86 5.84 -4.42 3.43
N ASP A 87 6.68 -5.19 2.76
CA ASP A 87 8.12 -5.17 2.94
C ASP A 87 8.78 -4.43 1.77
N PHE A 88 9.49 -3.36 2.09
CA PHE A 88 10.22 -2.53 1.13
C PHE A 88 11.71 -2.81 1.22
N ARG A 89 12.35 -3.04 0.07
CA ARG A 89 13.79 -3.30 -0.01
C ARG A 89 14.37 -2.81 -1.34
N GLU A 90 15.66 -2.50 -1.34
CA GLU A 90 16.40 -2.30 -2.58
C GLU A 90 16.93 -3.64 -3.09
N THR A 91 16.55 -4.03 -4.30
CA THR A 91 17.02 -5.23 -4.99
C THR A 91 17.49 -4.82 -6.38
N ASP A 92 18.75 -5.09 -6.72
CA ASP A 92 19.34 -4.78 -8.04
C ASP A 92 19.10 -3.33 -8.51
N GLY A 93 19.23 -2.37 -7.59
CA GLY A 93 19.03 -0.94 -7.85
C GLY A 93 17.57 -0.52 -8.03
N ARG A 94 16.61 -1.38 -7.70
CA ARG A 94 15.16 -1.10 -7.73
C ARG A 94 14.57 -1.15 -6.34
N LEU A 95 13.63 -0.26 -6.06
CA LEU A 95 12.77 -0.38 -4.89
C LEU A 95 11.72 -1.46 -5.16
N GLU A 96 11.78 -2.56 -4.41
CA GLU A 96 10.74 -3.59 -4.39
C GLU A 96 9.83 -3.39 -3.18
N CYS A 97 8.52 -3.50 -3.39
CA CYS A 97 7.52 -3.60 -2.32
C CYS A 97 6.79 -4.95 -2.44
N ARG A 98 6.77 -5.72 -1.35
CA ARG A 98 6.16 -7.05 -1.29
C ARG A 98 5.06 -7.12 -0.26
N PHE A 99 3.85 -7.47 -0.68
CA PHE A 99 2.68 -7.68 0.18
C PHE A 99 2.49 -9.18 0.47
N GLU A 100 3.40 -9.80 1.23
CA GLU A 100 3.42 -11.26 1.41
C GLU A 100 2.65 -11.75 2.65
N LYS A 101 2.61 -10.96 3.73
CA LYS A 101 1.98 -11.37 4.99
C LYS A 101 0.66 -10.65 5.17
N LYS A 102 -0.44 -11.40 5.14
CA LYS A 102 -1.77 -10.88 5.44
C LYS A 102 -2.54 -11.83 6.33
N GLN A 103 -3.30 -11.29 7.26
CA GLN A 103 -4.33 -12.02 7.99
C GLN A 103 -5.65 -11.31 7.75
N THR A 104 -6.21 -11.45 6.55
CA THR A 104 -7.45 -10.78 6.17
C THR A 104 -8.10 -11.49 4.97
N ARG A 105 -9.41 -11.30 4.84
CA ARG A 105 -10.21 -11.73 3.68
C ARG A 105 -10.21 -10.71 2.54
N PHE A 106 -9.50 -9.60 2.67
CA PHE A 106 -9.47 -8.58 1.62
C PHE A 106 -9.01 -9.15 0.27
N ASN A 107 -9.77 -8.82 -0.76
CA ASN A 107 -9.53 -9.13 -2.17
C ASN A 107 -9.52 -7.86 -3.05
N ARG A 108 -9.51 -6.67 -2.42
CA ARG A 108 -9.29 -5.36 -3.04
C ARG A 108 -8.25 -4.60 -2.24
N VAL A 109 -7.35 -3.91 -2.92
CA VAL A 109 -6.33 -3.03 -2.33
C VAL A 109 -6.27 -1.74 -3.12
N ARG A 110 -6.20 -0.61 -2.43
CA ARG A 110 -5.92 0.70 -3.04
C ARG A 110 -4.63 1.25 -2.45
N LEU A 111 -3.68 1.52 -3.33
CA LEU A 111 -2.41 2.17 -3.01
C LEU A 111 -2.45 3.61 -3.53
N SER A 112 -2.03 4.54 -2.68
CA SER A 112 -1.86 5.94 -3.04
C SER A 112 -0.37 6.25 -3.06
N LEU A 113 0.15 6.58 -4.24
CA LEU A 113 1.53 7.01 -4.42
C LEU A 113 1.58 8.55 -4.46
N PRO A 114 2.58 9.18 -3.84
CA PRO A 114 2.84 10.60 -4.03
C PRO A 114 3.11 10.86 -5.51
N ALA A 115 2.49 11.91 -6.05
CA ALA A 115 2.72 12.35 -7.41
C ALA A 115 2.83 13.88 -7.45
N GLN A 116 3.58 14.41 -8.42
CA GLN A 116 3.60 15.84 -8.70
C GLN A 116 2.42 16.24 -9.59
N ALA A 117 1.99 17.50 -9.52
CA ALA A 117 0.84 17.97 -10.29
C ALA A 117 1.08 17.96 -11.82
N ASP A 118 2.35 18.01 -12.22
CA ASP A 118 2.84 18.00 -13.60
C ASP A 118 3.40 16.63 -14.04
N GLU A 119 3.32 15.62 -13.17
CA GLU A 119 3.70 14.23 -13.48
C GLU A 119 2.74 13.64 -14.52
N LYS A 120 3.24 12.78 -15.41
CA LYS A 120 2.52 12.24 -16.57
C LYS A 120 2.53 10.72 -16.60
#